data_AF-A0A243W8X4-F1
#
_entry.id   AF-A0A243W8X4-F1
#
_cell.length_a   1.000
_cell.length_b   1.000
_cell.length_c   1.000
_cell.angle_alpha   90.00
_cell.angle_beta   90.00
_cell.angle_gamma   90.00
#
_symmetry.space_group_name_H-M   'P 1'
#
loop_
_entity.id
_entity.type
_entity.pdbx_description
1 polymer ?
#
loop_
_entity_poly.entity_id
_entity_poly.type
_entity_poly.pdbx_seq_one_letter_code
_entity_poly.pdbx_strand_id
1 'polypeptide(L)'
;MHTMRYLLAFFFLVIGTAGFAQKIATLEIELPQTTSNLEIPVKAKLDEITLLPDSVLRLVAVEGNKRTPIPCQIENGNARFIHWIIDPASATKGKHTYELVKGAKSNLPATIKINDQQGALTVRAGDKNLVRYNYKTVYPPAGIDTAYKRSGFIHPLWTPHGQELTRIQAPDHYHHYGIWNPWTHVLFEKDTVDFWNIRDRKGTVRFANVVATADGPVYSEYEVLQEHVAFRPGGKEKVALNELQSVRVYQPKDQEYYIADVTINMSCASPSPVLLLAYRYGGFGWRTTEKWNKDNSEVLTSEGKTRKEADGSTARWCIVQGQLDQDYGGLVMMSYPTNYNYPEPLRIWPETMNGRGDMFANFSPTKNKNWLLEPGKTYTLKYRLIVYNGHFTKEKAESGWQSFGNSPKITVKLK
;
A
#
# COMPACT_ATOMS: atom_id res chain seq x y z
N MET A 1 74.10 -2.41 -44.29
CA MET A 1 73.28 -1.79 -43.22
C MET A 1 71.84 -2.24 -43.40
N HIS A 2 71.40 -3.26 -42.67
CA HIS A 2 70.00 -3.68 -42.59
C HIS A 2 69.68 -3.89 -41.10
N THR A 3 68.86 -3.00 -40.55
CA THR A 3 68.48 -3.01 -39.14
C THR A 3 67.09 -3.62 -39.04
N MET A 4 67.01 -4.88 -38.60
CA MET A 4 65.77 -5.57 -38.28
C MET A 4 65.28 -5.10 -36.91
N ARG A 5 64.12 -4.43 -36.85
CA ARG A 5 63.44 -4.07 -35.60
C ARG A 5 62.44 -5.18 -35.25
N TYR A 6 62.69 -5.88 -34.15
CA TYR A 6 61.72 -6.77 -33.52
C TYR A 6 60.76 -5.93 -32.67
N LEU A 7 59.46 -5.96 -32.98
CA LEU A 7 58.40 -5.48 -32.08
C LEU A 7 58.01 -6.62 -31.14
N LEU A 8 58.30 -6.50 -29.85
CA LEU A 8 57.69 -7.33 -28.81
C LEU A 8 56.29 -6.80 -28.51
N ALA A 9 55.26 -7.59 -28.81
CA ALA A 9 53.90 -7.35 -28.34
C ALA A 9 53.72 -7.97 -26.95
N PHE A 10 53.59 -7.14 -25.91
CA PHE A 10 53.22 -7.59 -24.57
C PHE A 10 51.70 -7.83 -24.53
N PHE A 11 51.29 -9.09 -24.49
CA PHE A 11 49.92 -9.47 -24.14
C PHE A 11 49.73 -9.27 -22.62
N PHE A 12 49.06 -8.20 -22.22
CA PHE A 12 48.55 -8.06 -20.86
C PHE A 12 47.35 -8.99 -20.69
N LEU A 13 47.59 -10.15 -20.08
CA LEU A 13 46.53 -11.05 -19.64
C LEU A 13 45.83 -10.41 -18.42
N VAL A 14 44.70 -9.73 -18.65
CA VAL A 14 43.82 -9.27 -17.58
C VAL A 14 43.10 -10.49 -17.01
N ILE A 15 43.71 -11.13 -16.01
CA ILE A 15 43.03 -12.11 -15.17
C ILE A 15 42.02 -11.34 -14.32
N GLY A 16 40.77 -11.26 -14.81
CA GLY A 16 39.65 -10.78 -14.02
C GLY A 16 39.44 -11.72 -12.84
N THR A 17 39.98 -11.36 -11.67
CA THR A 17 39.60 -12.01 -10.42
C THR A 17 38.11 -11.72 -10.22
N ALA A 18 37.26 -12.70 -10.48
CA ALA A 18 35.90 -12.72 -9.95
C ALA A 18 36.05 -12.75 -8.43
N GLY A 19 36.12 -11.58 -7.80
CA GLY A 19 36.19 -11.46 -6.36
C GLY A 19 34.97 -12.17 -5.78
N PHE A 20 35.20 -13.29 -5.10
CA PHE A 20 34.15 -14.03 -4.42
C PHE A 20 33.51 -13.07 -3.42
N ALA A 21 32.29 -12.62 -3.73
CA ALA A 21 31.51 -11.81 -2.80
C ALA A 21 31.40 -12.61 -1.49
N GLN A 22 31.89 -12.04 -0.40
CA GLN A 22 31.96 -12.76 0.87
C GLN A 22 30.54 -12.93 1.40
N LYS A 23 30.06 -14.17 1.46
CA LYS A 23 28.77 -14.47 2.10
C LYS A 23 28.75 -13.99 3.54
N ILE A 24 27.68 -13.30 3.91
CA ILE A 24 27.40 -12.79 5.26
C ILE A 24 26.40 -13.73 5.94
N ALA A 25 25.29 -14.03 5.26
CA ALA A 25 24.24 -14.91 5.78
C ALA A 25 23.48 -15.58 4.64
N THR A 26 22.82 -16.69 4.96
CA THR A 26 21.80 -17.32 4.12
C THR A 26 20.42 -17.02 4.71
N LEU A 27 19.49 -16.57 3.87
CA LEU A 27 18.09 -16.30 4.20
C LEU A 27 17.24 -17.37 3.51
N GLU A 28 16.58 -18.21 4.30
CA GLU A 28 15.74 -19.28 3.79
C GLU A 28 14.27 -18.93 4.06
N ILE A 29 13.47 -18.91 2.99
CA ILE A 29 12.06 -18.57 3.03
C ILE A 29 11.27 -19.82 2.68
N GLU A 30 10.35 -20.20 3.55
CA GLU A 30 9.44 -21.31 3.28
C GLU A 30 8.09 -20.77 2.83
N LEU A 31 7.70 -21.11 1.60
CA LEU A 31 6.37 -20.82 1.07
C LEU A 31 5.48 -22.05 1.27
N PRO A 32 4.40 -21.95 2.07
CA PRO A 32 3.53 -23.09 2.35
C PRO A 32 2.71 -23.53 1.14
N GLN A 33 2.55 -22.65 0.15
CA GLN A 33 1.78 -22.86 -1.07
C GLN A 33 2.34 -22.02 -2.23
N THR A 34 2.02 -22.42 -3.46
CA THR A 34 2.33 -21.67 -4.68
C THR A 34 1.44 -20.42 -4.79
N THR A 35 1.99 -19.30 -5.24
CA THR A 35 1.30 -17.99 -5.11
C THR A 35 0.34 -17.61 -6.24
N SER A 36 -0.20 -18.56 -6.98
CA SER A 36 -1.15 -18.30 -8.07
C SER A 36 -0.68 -17.19 -9.04
N ASN A 37 0.63 -17.14 -9.32
CA ASN A 37 1.35 -16.14 -10.12
C ASN A 37 1.39 -14.71 -9.54
N LEU A 38 1.35 -14.56 -8.22
CA LEU A 38 1.55 -13.28 -7.55
C LEU A 38 2.95 -13.13 -6.97
N GLU A 39 3.50 -11.91 -7.08
CA GLU A 39 4.71 -11.46 -6.42
C GLU A 39 4.56 -11.52 -4.90
N ILE A 40 5.65 -11.85 -4.20
CA ILE A 40 5.69 -11.81 -2.74
C ILE A 40 6.73 -10.79 -2.29
N PRO A 41 6.29 -9.61 -1.81
CA PRO A 41 7.14 -8.73 -1.05
C PRO A 41 7.64 -9.40 0.23
N VAL A 42 8.95 -9.39 0.44
CA VAL A 42 9.60 -9.96 1.62
C VAL A 42 10.50 -8.93 2.27
N LYS A 43 10.58 -8.97 3.60
CA LYS A 43 11.53 -8.17 4.38
C LYS A 43 12.19 -8.96 5.49
N ALA A 44 13.45 -8.65 5.78
CA ALA A 44 14.19 -9.18 6.91
C ALA A 44 14.84 -8.03 7.71
N LYS A 45 14.92 -8.18 9.04
CA LYS A 45 15.59 -7.22 9.91
C LYS A 45 17.10 -7.34 9.72
N LEU A 46 17.72 -6.32 9.14
CA LEU A 46 19.10 -6.36 8.68
C LEU A 46 20.09 -6.22 9.83
N ASP A 47 19.76 -5.44 10.86
CA ASP A 47 20.65 -5.21 12.01
C ASP A 47 20.91 -6.47 12.86
N GLU A 48 20.03 -7.47 12.77
CA GLU A 48 20.23 -8.78 13.40
C GLU A 48 21.17 -9.68 12.58
N ILE A 49 21.46 -9.30 11.32
CA ILE A 49 22.26 -10.07 10.37
C ILE A 49 23.66 -9.44 10.24
N THR A 50 23.74 -8.12 10.11
CA THR A 50 25.01 -7.41 9.89
C THR A 50 24.91 -5.93 10.20
N LEU A 51 26.02 -5.34 10.65
CA LEU A 51 26.19 -3.90 10.86
C LEU A 51 26.98 -3.23 9.73
N LEU A 52 27.28 -3.96 8.65
CA LEU A 52 28.00 -3.39 7.50
C LEU A 52 27.17 -2.27 6.83
N PRO A 53 27.82 -1.25 6.23
CA PRO A 53 27.13 -0.20 5.51
C PRO A 53 26.28 -0.72 4.34
N ASP A 54 25.14 -0.10 4.10
CA ASP A 54 24.19 -0.45 3.02
C ASP A 54 24.85 -0.50 1.62
N SER A 55 25.86 0.34 1.39
CA SER A 55 26.57 0.46 0.12
C SER A 55 27.40 -0.78 -0.27
N VAL A 56 27.65 -1.68 0.68
CA VAL A 56 28.44 -2.90 0.47
C VAL A 56 27.61 -4.18 0.58
N LEU A 57 26.29 -4.08 0.53
CA LEU A 57 25.37 -5.21 0.64
C LEU A 57 24.70 -5.50 -0.70
N ARG A 58 24.70 -6.79 -1.07
CA ARG A 58 23.93 -7.33 -2.21
C ARG A 58 23.17 -8.57 -1.78
N LEU A 59 22.03 -8.80 -2.43
CA LEU A 59 21.22 -9.99 -2.23
C LEU A 59 21.23 -10.85 -3.51
N VAL A 60 21.38 -12.16 -3.34
CA VAL A 60 21.51 -13.12 -4.43
C VAL A 60 20.53 -14.27 -4.18
N ALA A 61 19.71 -14.61 -5.17
CA ALA A 61 18.92 -15.83 -5.17
C ALA A 61 19.79 -17.04 -5.53
N VAL A 62 19.60 -18.16 -4.82
CA VAL A 62 20.38 -19.39 -4.97
C VAL A 62 19.50 -20.54 -5.43
N GLU A 63 19.80 -21.07 -6.62
CA GLU A 63 19.13 -22.21 -7.24
C GLU A 63 20.19 -23.26 -7.62
N GLY A 64 20.38 -24.26 -6.76
CA GLY A 64 21.48 -25.23 -6.88
C GLY A 64 22.84 -24.51 -6.87
N ASN A 65 23.56 -24.58 -8.01
CA ASN A 65 24.84 -23.88 -8.17
C ASN A 65 24.72 -22.47 -8.74
N LYS A 66 23.54 -22.07 -9.23
CA LYS A 66 23.32 -20.75 -9.83
C LYS A 66 23.10 -19.70 -8.75
N ARG A 67 23.78 -18.57 -8.89
CA ARG A 67 23.67 -17.37 -8.05
C ARG A 67 23.19 -16.24 -8.93
N THR A 68 21.97 -15.76 -8.71
CA THR A 68 21.37 -14.67 -9.49
C THR A 68 21.22 -13.43 -8.60
N PRO A 69 21.90 -12.31 -8.89
CA PRO A 69 21.66 -11.06 -8.17
C PRO A 69 20.19 -10.66 -8.28
N ILE A 70 19.58 -10.27 -7.16
CA ILE A 70 18.20 -9.77 -7.14
C ILE A 70 18.14 -8.32 -6.66
N PRO A 71 17.20 -7.51 -7.19
CA PRO A 71 16.94 -6.19 -6.63
C PRO A 71 16.62 -6.27 -5.14
N CYS A 72 17.27 -5.43 -4.35
CA CYS A 72 16.94 -5.24 -2.95
C CYS A 72 17.00 -3.76 -2.58
N GLN A 73 16.26 -3.39 -1.54
CA GLN A 73 16.14 -2.02 -1.05
C GLN A 73 16.20 -2.03 0.47
N ILE A 74 17.01 -1.15 1.06
CA ILE A 74 17.15 -1.06 2.51
C ILE A 74 16.31 0.12 3.00
N GLU A 75 15.35 -0.19 3.85
CA GLU A 75 14.57 0.77 4.62
C GLU A 75 15.34 1.14 5.87
N ASN A 76 15.51 2.44 6.10
CA ASN A 76 16.17 3.00 7.27
C ASN A 76 15.13 3.63 8.20
N GLY A 77 15.23 3.35 9.49
CA GLY A 77 14.33 3.85 10.54
C GLY A 77 14.89 3.49 11.91
N ASN A 78 14.03 3.12 12.87
CA ASN A 78 14.49 2.63 14.19
C ASN A 78 15.35 1.36 14.10
N ALA A 79 15.19 0.59 13.02
CA ALA A 79 16.07 -0.50 12.63
C ALA A 79 16.13 -0.56 11.11
N ARG A 80 17.18 -1.18 10.55
CA ARG A 80 17.28 -1.41 9.11
C ARG A 80 16.54 -2.67 8.71
N PHE A 81 15.78 -2.58 7.63
CA PHE A 81 15.13 -3.72 7.00
C PHE A 81 15.55 -3.83 5.53
N ILE A 82 15.98 -5.01 5.11
CA ILE A 82 16.21 -5.31 3.69
C ILE A 82 14.93 -5.87 3.08
N HIS A 83 14.52 -5.31 1.95
CA HIS A 83 13.33 -5.68 1.18
C HIS A 83 13.70 -6.21 -0.19
N TRP A 84 12.95 -7.20 -0.65
CA TRP A 84 13.02 -7.74 -2.01
C TRP A 84 11.68 -8.39 -2.39
N ILE A 85 11.57 -8.83 -3.64
CA ILE A 85 10.37 -9.50 -4.16
C ILE A 85 10.76 -10.90 -4.62
N ILE A 86 9.99 -11.92 -4.20
CA ILE A 86 10.04 -13.25 -4.81
C ILE A 86 9.21 -13.21 -6.10
N ASP A 87 9.84 -13.55 -7.22
CA ASP A 87 9.21 -13.59 -8.55
C ASP A 87 8.08 -14.64 -8.60
N PRO A 88 6.92 -14.35 -9.23
CA PRO A 88 5.86 -15.32 -9.46
C PRO A 88 6.32 -16.67 -10.02
N ALA A 89 7.23 -16.66 -10.99
CA ALA A 89 7.76 -17.87 -11.63
C ALA A 89 8.58 -18.73 -10.65
N SER A 90 9.18 -18.09 -9.65
CA SER A 90 9.91 -18.76 -8.57
C SER A 90 9.03 -19.02 -7.35
N ALA A 91 7.89 -18.36 -7.18
CA ALA A 91 7.04 -18.40 -5.99
C ALA A 91 6.19 -19.68 -5.87
N THR A 92 6.85 -20.82 -6.01
CA THR A 92 6.29 -22.17 -5.84
C THR A 92 6.38 -22.61 -4.39
N LYS A 93 5.50 -23.54 -3.99
CA LYS A 93 5.57 -24.18 -2.68
C LYS A 93 6.96 -24.75 -2.43
N GLY A 94 7.53 -24.46 -1.27
CA GLY A 94 8.81 -25.00 -0.83
C GLY A 94 9.79 -23.92 -0.39
N LYS A 95 11.07 -24.29 -0.39
CA LYS A 95 12.15 -23.49 0.17
C LYS A 95 12.83 -22.64 -0.89
N HIS A 96 12.87 -21.33 -0.66
CA HIS A 96 13.56 -20.34 -1.46
C HIS A 96 14.77 -19.83 -0.70
N THR A 97 15.94 -19.87 -1.33
CA THR A 97 17.20 -19.56 -0.65
C THR A 97 17.84 -18.32 -1.25
N TYR A 98 18.25 -17.41 -0.36
CA TYR A 98 18.97 -16.20 -0.71
C TYR A 98 20.25 -16.10 0.10
N GLU A 99 21.26 -15.44 -0.46
CA GLU A 99 22.51 -15.13 0.22
C GLU A 99 22.69 -13.61 0.28
N LEU A 100 22.83 -13.10 1.50
CA LEU A 100 23.33 -11.74 1.72
C LEU A 100 24.85 -11.80 1.59
N VAL A 101 25.41 -11.00 0.70
CA VAL A 101 26.85 -11.01 0.40
C VAL A 101 27.43 -9.61 0.51
N LYS A 102 28.70 -9.54 0.94
CA LYS A 102 29.50 -8.32 0.88
C LYS A 102 29.99 -8.11 -0.54
N GLY A 103 29.60 -6.99 -1.16
CA GLY A 103 30.03 -6.59 -2.50
C GLY A 103 29.48 -5.21 -2.86
N ALA A 104 30.00 -4.57 -3.91
CA ALA A 104 29.53 -3.24 -4.32
C ALA A 104 28.00 -3.20 -4.50
N LYS A 105 27.28 -2.13 -4.23
CA LYS A 105 25.82 -2.13 -4.49
C LYS A 105 25.52 -2.44 -5.98
N SER A 106 24.46 -3.20 -6.25
CA SER A 106 24.00 -3.41 -7.63
C SER A 106 23.27 -2.15 -8.10
N ASN A 107 23.70 -1.54 -9.21
CA ASN A 107 23.06 -0.37 -9.81
C ASN A 107 21.92 -0.81 -10.73
N LEU A 108 20.92 -1.49 -10.17
CA LEU A 108 19.70 -1.82 -10.92
C LEU A 108 18.82 -0.57 -10.99
N PRO A 109 18.33 -0.18 -12.19
CA PRO A 109 17.55 1.04 -12.35
C PRO A 109 16.23 0.92 -11.60
N ALA A 110 15.93 1.91 -10.75
CA ALA A 110 14.61 2.10 -10.17
C ALA A 110 13.69 2.66 -11.26
N THR A 111 12.68 1.88 -11.69
CA THR A 111 11.68 2.39 -12.64
C THR A 111 10.44 2.93 -11.94
N ILE A 112 10.22 2.52 -10.69
CA ILE A 112 9.20 3.08 -9.82
C ILE A 112 9.75 4.29 -9.04
N LYS A 113 9.00 5.39 -9.04
CA LYS A 113 9.40 6.64 -8.40
C LYS A 113 8.20 7.50 -7.99
N ILE A 114 8.41 8.39 -7.02
CA ILE A 114 7.46 9.45 -6.70
C ILE A 114 7.80 10.71 -7.50
N ASN A 115 6.77 11.24 -8.17
CA ASN A 115 6.80 12.57 -8.73
C ASN A 115 5.95 13.51 -7.87
N ASP A 116 6.59 14.49 -7.23
CA ASP A 116 5.89 15.56 -6.52
C ASP A 116 5.55 16.71 -7.48
N GLN A 117 4.26 16.97 -7.67
CA GLN A 117 3.74 18.01 -8.54
C GLN A 117 3.17 19.21 -7.75
N GLN A 118 3.78 19.58 -6.62
CA GLN A 118 3.41 20.77 -5.83
C GLN A 118 1.91 20.83 -5.50
N GLY A 119 1.39 19.70 -5.04
CA GLY A 119 0.03 19.52 -4.59
C GLY A 119 -0.41 18.07 -4.52
N ALA A 120 0.35 17.18 -5.17
CA ALA A 120 0.12 15.75 -5.15
C ALA A 120 1.42 14.96 -5.32
N LEU A 121 1.52 13.84 -4.61
CA LEU A 121 2.56 12.83 -4.79
C LEU A 121 2.02 11.74 -5.71
N THR A 122 2.63 11.56 -6.88
CA THR A 122 2.22 10.50 -7.83
C THR A 122 3.30 9.44 -7.92
N VAL A 123 2.98 8.23 -7.51
CA VAL A 123 3.84 7.06 -7.71
C VAL A 123 3.66 6.56 -9.15
N ARG A 124 4.77 6.42 -9.87
CA ARG A 124 4.80 6.04 -11.29
C ARG A 124 5.77 4.90 -11.51
N ALA A 125 5.43 3.95 -12.37
CA ALA A 125 6.36 2.94 -12.91
C ALA A 125 6.64 3.26 -14.38
N GLY A 126 7.85 3.74 -14.68
CA GLY A 126 8.17 4.34 -15.97
C GLY A 126 7.26 5.54 -16.25
N ASP A 127 6.49 5.47 -17.33
CA ASP A 127 5.53 6.52 -17.70
C ASP A 127 4.11 6.31 -17.15
N LYS A 128 3.83 5.15 -16.56
CA LYS A 128 2.50 4.81 -16.04
C LYS A 128 2.29 5.35 -14.63
N ASN A 129 1.19 6.06 -14.40
CA ASN A 129 0.77 6.46 -13.06
C ASN A 129 0.09 5.26 -12.38
N LEU A 130 0.36 5.05 -11.09
CA LEU A 130 -0.22 3.96 -10.31
C LEU A 130 -1.11 4.50 -9.18
N VAL A 131 -0.54 5.36 -8.33
CA VAL A 131 -1.22 5.90 -7.14
C VAL A 131 -0.92 7.40 -7.05
N ARG A 132 -1.94 8.23 -6.82
CA ARG A 132 -1.75 9.66 -6.51
C ARG A 132 -2.36 10.02 -5.17
N TYR A 133 -1.55 10.61 -4.29
CA TYR A 133 -2.00 11.24 -3.05
C TYR A 133 -2.12 12.75 -3.23
N ASN A 134 -3.26 13.34 -2.88
CA ASN A 134 -3.49 14.78 -2.97
C ASN A 134 -3.35 15.42 -1.60
N TYR A 135 -2.31 16.23 -1.42
CA TYR A 135 -2.08 16.99 -0.19
C TYR A 135 -2.57 18.44 -0.31
N LYS A 136 -2.70 18.98 -1.52
CA LYS A 136 -3.35 20.27 -1.73
C LYS A 136 -4.86 20.14 -1.57
N THR A 137 -5.47 21.15 -0.97
CA THR A 137 -6.93 21.22 -0.85
C THR A 137 -7.60 21.28 -2.22
N VAL A 138 -8.46 20.31 -2.47
CA VAL A 138 -9.38 20.26 -3.61
C VAL A 138 -10.74 20.79 -3.18
N TYR A 139 -11.26 21.76 -3.92
CA TYR A 139 -12.58 22.36 -3.70
C TYR A 139 -13.67 21.56 -4.42
N PRO A 140 -14.90 21.54 -3.89
CA PRO A 140 -16.03 20.93 -4.60
C PRO A 140 -16.40 21.75 -5.85
N PRO A 141 -17.22 21.19 -6.76
CA PRO A 141 -17.68 21.89 -7.95
C PRO A 141 -18.38 23.23 -7.62
N ALA A 142 -18.40 24.15 -8.59
CA ALA A 142 -19.07 25.43 -8.43
C ALA A 142 -20.55 25.25 -8.02
N GLY A 143 -21.01 26.04 -7.05
CA GLY A 143 -22.35 25.95 -6.49
C GLY A 143 -22.50 24.93 -5.34
N ILE A 144 -21.48 24.12 -5.07
CA ILE A 144 -21.46 23.19 -3.94
C ILE A 144 -20.77 23.83 -2.73
N ASP A 145 -21.31 23.58 -1.55
CA ASP A 145 -20.81 24.12 -0.29
C ASP A 145 -19.32 23.81 -0.09
N THR A 146 -18.52 24.86 0.05
CA THR A 146 -17.05 24.76 0.23
C THR A 146 -16.64 24.00 1.49
N ALA A 147 -17.57 23.74 2.42
CA ALA A 147 -17.36 22.81 3.52
C ALA A 147 -16.82 21.46 3.02
N TYR A 148 -17.27 20.96 1.86
CA TYR A 148 -16.82 19.68 1.35
C TYR A 148 -15.37 19.63 0.85
N LYS A 149 -14.62 20.75 0.82
CA LYS A 149 -13.22 20.77 0.36
C LYS A 149 -12.34 19.84 1.18
N ARG A 150 -11.43 19.09 0.55
CA ARG A 150 -10.56 18.13 1.24
C ARG A 150 -9.13 18.15 0.72
N SER A 151 -8.24 17.69 1.57
CA SER A 151 -6.88 17.21 1.26
C SER A 151 -6.72 15.88 2.00
N GLY A 152 -5.68 15.11 1.70
CA GLY A 152 -5.41 13.88 2.42
C GLY A 152 -6.23 12.70 1.92
N PHE A 153 -6.13 12.43 0.62
CA PHE A 153 -6.83 11.31 -0.01
C PHE A 153 -6.07 10.82 -1.24
N ILE A 154 -6.30 9.56 -1.60
CA ILE A 154 -5.75 8.96 -2.80
C ILE A 154 -6.75 9.10 -3.94
N HIS A 155 -6.37 9.84 -4.98
CA HIS A 155 -7.09 9.92 -6.24
C HIS A 155 -6.22 10.58 -7.34
N PRO A 156 -6.19 10.07 -8.57
CA PRO A 156 -6.69 8.76 -8.94
C PRO A 156 -5.85 7.60 -8.38
N LEU A 157 -6.50 6.44 -8.25
CA LEU A 157 -5.85 5.13 -8.30
C LEU A 157 -6.06 4.59 -9.71
N TRP A 158 -4.99 4.19 -10.39
CA TRP A 158 -5.07 3.67 -11.76
C TRP A 158 -4.85 2.16 -11.78
N THR A 159 -5.54 1.48 -12.70
CA THR A 159 -5.14 0.14 -13.12
C THR A 159 -3.78 0.18 -13.86
N PRO A 160 -3.09 -0.95 -14.00
CA PRO A 160 -1.88 -1.06 -14.83
C PRO A 160 -2.02 -0.59 -16.30
N HIS A 161 -3.22 -0.66 -16.89
CA HIS A 161 -3.51 -0.14 -18.24
C HIS A 161 -3.94 1.33 -18.23
N GLY A 162 -4.10 1.95 -17.06
CA GLY A 162 -4.29 3.39 -16.91
C GLY A 162 -5.74 3.85 -16.72
N GLN A 163 -6.70 2.94 -16.52
CA GLN A 163 -8.08 3.33 -16.18
C GLN A 163 -8.18 3.73 -14.70
N GLU A 164 -8.95 4.78 -14.40
CA GLU A 164 -9.16 5.22 -13.02
C GLU A 164 -10.16 4.32 -12.28
N LEU A 165 -9.79 3.86 -11.09
CA LEU A 165 -10.63 3.04 -10.21
C LEU A 165 -11.34 3.84 -9.11
N THR A 166 -11.08 5.14 -9.02
CA THR A 166 -11.56 6.01 -7.94
C THR A 166 -12.34 7.18 -8.49
N ARG A 167 -13.38 7.61 -7.77
CA ARG A 167 -14.12 8.83 -8.06
C ARG A 167 -14.12 9.76 -6.86
N ILE A 168 -14.10 11.07 -7.10
CA ILE A 168 -14.29 12.09 -6.07
C ILE A 168 -15.54 12.92 -6.35
N GLN A 169 -16.11 13.52 -5.30
CA GLN A 169 -17.15 14.55 -5.36
C GLN A 169 -18.32 14.19 -6.29
N ALA A 170 -18.73 12.93 -6.26
CA ALA A 170 -19.83 12.45 -7.08
C ALA A 170 -21.12 13.21 -6.71
N PRO A 171 -22.02 13.53 -7.68
CA PRO A 171 -23.21 14.36 -7.42
C PRO A 171 -24.15 13.81 -6.34
N ASP A 172 -24.09 12.51 -6.07
CA ASP A 172 -24.82 11.84 -5.00
C ASP A 172 -24.18 12.04 -3.61
N HIS A 173 -22.84 12.19 -3.55
CA HIS A 173 -22.05 12.29 -2.32
C HIS A 173 -20.79 13.17 -2.51
N TYR A 174 -20.93 14.50 -2.42
CA TYR A 174 -19.81 15.44 -2.60
C TYR A 174 -18.66 15.30 -1.59
N HIS A 175 -18.88 14.61 -0.47
CA HIS A 175 -17.86 14.33 0.53
C HIS A 175 -17.04 13.07 0.22
N HIS A 176 -17.27 12.36 -0.87
CA HIS A 176 -16.47 11.18 -1.22
C HIS A 176 -15.19 11.55 -1.96
N TYR A 177 -14.06 10.95 -1.59
CA TYR A 177 -12.74 11.26 -2.17
C TYR A 177 -11.88 10.02 -2.41
N GLY A 178 -12.17 9.25 -3.46
CA GLY A 178 -11.30 8.18 -3.94
C GLY A 178 -11.05 7.10 -2.89
N ILE A 179 -9.83 7.02 -2.34
CA ILE A 179 -9.53 6.21 -1.14
C ILE A 179 -9.15 7.13 0.02
N TRP A 180 -9.83 6.97 1.16
CA TRP A 180 -9.66 7.81 2.35
C TRP A 180 -10.11 7.10 3.63
N ASN A 181 -9.91 7.74 4.79
CA ASN A 181 -10.24 7.20 6.09
C ASN A 181 -11.28 8.07 6.84
N PRO A 182 -12.60 7.95 6.58
CA PRO A 182 -13.59 8.82 7.19
C PRO A 182 -13.97 8.35 8.59
N TRP A 183 -13.42 8.99 9.63
CA TRP A 183 -13.92 8.85 11.00
C TRP A 183 -15.08 9.82 11.25
N THR A 184 -16.30 9.29 11.21
CA THR A 184 -17.53 10.11 11.10
C THR A 184 -18.39 10.13 12.35
N HIS A 185 -18.09 9.27 13.32
CA HIS A 185 -18.80 9.22 14.59
C HIS A 185 -17.78 9.07 15.72
N VAL A 186 -17.28 10.19 16.22
CA VAL A 186 -16.16 10.22 17.17
C VAL A 186 -16.50 11.04 18.40
N LEU A 187 -16.36 10.48 19.60
CA LEU A 187 -16.48 11.22 20.84
C LEU A 187 -15.11 11.78 21.25
N PHE A 188 -15.01 13.12 21.34
CA PHE A 188 -13.80 13.83 21.74
C PHE A 188 -14.13 15.02 22.66
N GLU A 189 -13.67 14.94 23.91
CA GLU A 189 -13.96 15.92 24.98
C GLU A 189 -15.45 16.21 25.17
N LYS A 190 -16.25 15.13 25.28
CA LYS A 190 -17.72 15.14 25.47
C LYS A 190 -18.54 15.52 24.23
N ASP A 191 -17.92 15.98 23.16
CA ASP A 191 -18.60 16.27 21.90
C ASP A 191 -18.47 15.11 20.92
N THR A 192 -19.56 14.81 20.21
CA THR A 192 -19.53 13.92 19.05
C THR A 192 -19.24 14.73 17.79
N VAL A 193 -18.16 14.34 17.10
CA VAL A 193 -17.60 14.98 15.92
C VAL A 193 -17.66 14.04 14.72
N ASP A 194 -18.05 14.59 13.57
CA ASP A 194 -17.82 14.00 12.26
C ASP A 194 -16.64 14.73 11.61
N PHE A 195 -15.49 14.06 11.45
CA PHE A 195 -14.32 14.68 10.84
C PHE A 195 -14.41 14.77 9.32
N TRP A 196 -15.38 14.11 8.67
CA TRP A 196 -15.37 13.94 7.23
C TRP A 196 -16.64 14.36 6.50
N ASN A 197 -17.84 13.97 6.92
CA ASN A 197 -19.07 14.33 6.20
C ASN A 197 -19.58 15.68 6.69
N ILE A 198 -18.96 16.79 6.29
CA ILE A 198 -19.14 18.04 7.06
C ILE A 198 -20.37 18.87 6.71
N ARG A 199 -21.53 18.22 6.83
CA ARG A 199 -22.83 18.88 6.95
C ARG A 199 -22.96 19.58 8.31
N ASP A 200 -22.60 18.93 9.42
CA ASP A 200 -22.75 19.49 10.77
C ASP A 200 -21.65 20.49 11.15
N ARG A 201 -20.60 20.59 10.31
CA ARG A 201 -19.47 21.52 10.47
C ARG A 201 -18.81 21.41 11.84
N LYS A 202 -18.65 20.19 12.35
CA LYS A 202 -18.01 19.94 13.66
C LYS A 202 -16.54 19.53 13.58
N GLY A 203 -16.03 19.20 12.40
CA GLY A 203 -14.62 18.86 12.24
C GLY A 203 -14.17 18.88 10.79
N THR A 204 -12.91 18.51 10.56
CA THR A 204 -12.35 18.25 9.23
C THR A 204 -11.15 17.31 9.35
N VAL A 205 -10.75 16.72 8.23
CA VAL A 205 -9.40 16.16 8.05
C VAL A 205 -8.61 17.09 7.15
N ARG A 206 -7.32 17.30 7.46
CA ARG A 206 -6.40 18.04 6.61
C ARG A 206 -5.04 17.36 6.54
N PHE A 207 -4.37 17.54 5.40
CA PHE A 207 -2.94 17.24 5.29
C PHE A 207 -2.15 18.22 6.16
N ALA A 208 -1.13 17.71 6.84
CA ALA A 208 -0.23 18.50 7.67
C ALA A 208 1.20 18.51 7.14
N ASN A 209 1.75 17.36 6.74
CA ASN A 209 3.14 17.29 6.27
C ASN A 209 3.44 16.06 5.40
N VAL A 210 4.41 16.17 4.48
CA VAL A 210 5.11 15.01 3.91
C VAL A 210 6.26 14.69 4.87
N VAL A 211 6.23 13.51 5.47
CA VAL A 211 7.23 13.09 6.47
C VAL A 211 8.45 12.49 5.78
N ALA A 212 8.22 11.61 4.80
CA ALA A 212 9.28 10.97 4.05
C ALA A 212 8.82 10.54 2.66
N THR A 213 9.78 10.45 1.74
CA THR A 213 9.62 9.79 0.45
C THR A 213 10.85 8.93 0.21
N ALA A 214 10.67 7.72 -0.33
CA ALA A 214 11.75 6.82 -0.68
C ALA A 214 11.48 6.17 -2.03
N ASP A 215 12.48 6.21 -2.91
CA ASP A 215 12.46 5.53 -4.19
C ASP A 215 13.57 4.48 -4.25
N GLY A 216 13.32 3.39 -4.96
CA GLY A 216 14.33 2.38 -5.18
C GLY A 216 13.89 1.26 -6.11
N PRO A 217 14.74 0.25 -6.29
CA PRO A 217 14.54 -0.79 -7.30
C PRO A 217 13.48 -1.83 -6.89
N VAL A 218 12.95 -1.77 -5.66
CA VAL A 218 11.95 -2.71 -5.14
C VAL A 218 10.60 -2.01 -4.93
N TYR A 219 10.60 -0.79 -4.40
CA TYR A 219 9.39 -0.04 -4.15
C TYR A 219 9.65 1.46 -4.17
N SER A 220 8.57 2.20 -4.32
CA SER A 220 8.49 3.62 -3.99
C SER A 220 7.47 3.80 -2.87
N GLU A 221 7.78 4.66 -1.89
CA GLU A 221 6.95 4.88 -0.70
C GLU A 221 6.91 6.36 -0.32
N TYR A 222 5.73 6.84 0.05
CA TYR A 222 5.57 8.10 0.76
C TYR A 222 4.99 7.86 2.14
N GLU A 223 5.33 8.74 3.07
CA GLU A 223 4.73 8.85 4.39
C GLU A 223 4.25 10.28 4.62
N VAL A 224 2.99 10.44 5.02
CA VAL A 224 2.30 11.72 5.16
C VAL A 224 1.55 11.79 6.47
N LEU A 225 1.58 12.97 7.10
CA LEU A 225 0.85 13.27 8.31
C LEU A 225 -0.46 13.99 7.96
N GLN A 226 -1.55 13.49 8.51
CA GLN A 226 -2.88 14.09 8.47
C GLN A 226 -3.37 14.39 9.89
N GLU A 227 -4.15 15.45 10.02
CA GLU A 227 -4.77 15.87 11.27
C GLU A 227 -6.28 15.74 11.18
N HIS A 228 -6.89 15.06 12.15
CA HIS A 228 -8.33 15.08 12.37
C HIS A 228 -8.65 16.17 13.39
N VAL A 229 -9.32 17.21 12.94
CA VAL A 229 -9.50 18.48 13.66
C VAL A 229 -10.95 18.64 14.08
N ALA A 230 -11.18 18.86 15.38
CA ALA A 230 -12.48 19.22 15.92
C ALA A 230 -12.65 20.74 15.93
N PHE A 231 -13.79 21.22 15.45
CA PHE A 231 -14.19 22.61 15.53
C PHE A 231 -14.94 22.86 16.83
N ARG A 232 -14.52 23.88 17.57
CA ARG A 232 -15.03 24.26 18.90
C ARG A 232 -15.78 25.59 18.83
N PRO A 233 -16.65 25.88 19.81
CA PRO A 233 -17.33 27.17 19.90
C PRO A 233 -16.37 28.36 19.82
N GLY A 234 -16.79 29.41 19.12
CA GLY A 234 -15.97 30.62 18.89
C GLY A 234 -14.91 30.46 17.80
N GLY A 235 -15.04 29.47 16.91
CA GLY A 235 -14.16 29.28 15.76
C GLY A 235 -12.79 28.70 16.10
N LYS A 236 -12.63 28.15 17.31
CA LYS A 236 -11.39 27.50 17.73
C LYS A 236 -11.28 26.11 17.10
N GLU A 237 -10.08 25.71 16.70
CA GLU A 237 -9.78 24.38 16.22
C GLU A 237 -8.95 23.62 17.25
N LYS A 238 -9.17 22.31 17.38
CA LYS A 238 -8.31 21.44 18.17
C LYS A 238 -8.08 20.13 17.44
N VAL A 239 -6.81 19.78 17.23
CA VAL A 239 -6.44 18.48 16.67
C VAL A 239 -6.77 17.40 17.69
N ALA A 240 -7.60 16.43 17.30
CA ALA A 240 -8.00 15.30 18.13
C ALA A 240 -7.09 14.10 17.88
N LEU A 241 -6.79 13.83 16.61
CA LEU A 241 -6.04 12.66 16.16
C LEU A 241 -5.00 13.05 15.12
N ASN A 242 -3.79 12.51 15.28
CA ASN A 242 -2.77 12.48 14.24
C ASN A 242 -2.85 11.13 13.52
N GLU A 243 -2.88 11.17 12.19
CA GLU A 243 -2.85 10.01 11.31
C GLU A 243 -1.60 10.07 10.44
N LEU A 244 -0.63 9.20 10.72
CA LEU A 244 0.55 8.99 9.88
C LEU A 244 0.26 7.85 8.91
N GLN A 245 0.12 8.18 7.63
CA GLN A 245 -0.19 7.22 6.58
C GLN A 245 1.06 6.98 5.72
N SER A 246 1.47 5.73 5.58
CA SER A 246 2.44 5.31 4.57
C SER A 246 1.76 4.52 3.46
N VAL A 247 2.18 4.79 2.22
CA VAL A 247 1.77 4.00 1.05
C VAL A 247 3.00 3.59 0.28
N ARG A 248 3.23 2.29 0.24
CA ARG A 248 4.34 1.65 -0.46
C ARG A 248 3.81 0.92 -1.68
N VAL A 249 4.25 1.32 -2.86
CA VAL A 249 3.93 0.64 -4.11
C VAL A 249 5.16 -0.14 -4.54
N TYR A 250 4.98 -1.43 -4.77
CA TYR A 250 6.06 -2.30 -5.23
C TYR A 250 6.26 -2.14 -6.74
N GLN A 251 7.52 -2.23 -7.17
CA GLN A 251 7.91 -2.21 -8.58
C GLN A 251 7.21 -3.38 -9.29
N PRO A 252 6.24 -3.12 -10.19
CA PRO A 252 5.60 -4.20 -10.92
C PRO A 252 6.57 -4.82 -11.91
N LYS A 253 6.59 -6.17 -12.00
CA LYS A 253 7.33 -6.90 -13.04
C LYS A 253 6.56 -7.01 -14.34
N ASP A 254 5.26 -7.32 -14.25
CA ASP A 254 4.35 -7.36 -15.39
C ASP A 254 3.47 -6.10 -15.41
N GLN A 255 2.82 -5.85 -16.55
CA GLN A 255 1.95 -4.68 -16.70
C GLN A 255 0.48 -5.04 -16.44
N GLU A 256 0.19 -6.14 -15.72
CA GLU A 256 -1.15 -6.67 -15.50
C GLU A 256 -1.67 -6.46 -14.08
N TYR A 257 -0.77 -6.32 -13.09
CA TYR A 257 -1.12 -5.89 -11.74
C TYR A 257 0.03 -5.16 -11.03
N TYR A 258 -0.29 -4.54 -9.89
CA TYR A 258 0.71 -4.10 -8.92
C TYR A 258 0.20 -4.23 -7.50
N ILE A 259 1.13 -4.25 -6.54
CA ILE A 259 0.84 -4.32 -5.11
C ILE A 259 1.12 -2.97 -4.47
N ALA A 260 0.17 -2.48 -3.66
CA ALA A 260 0.38 -1.33 -2.79
C ALA A 260 -0.01 -1.65 -1.34
N ASP A 261 0.94 -1.47 -0.42
CA ASP A 261 0.70 -1.60 1.01
C ASP A 261 0.37 -0.22 1.60
N VAL A 262 -0.65 -0.16 2.45
CA VAL A 262 -1.07 1.04 3.16
C VAL A 262 -0.98 0.78 4.66
N THR A 263 -0.21 1.58 5.38
CA THR A 263 -0.17 1.54 6.85
C THR A 263 -0.70 2.86 7.39
N ILE A 264 -1.60 2.80 8.37
CA ILE A 264 -2.20 3.96 9.03
C ILE A 264 -1.89 3.85 10.51
N ASN A 265 -1.09 4.77 11.02
CA ASN A 265 -0.79 4.90 12.45
C ASN A 265 -1.56 6.08 13.04
N MET A 266 -2.44 5.80 13.99
CA MET A 266 -3.28 6.79 14.66
C MET A 266 -2.81 7.02 16.10
N SER A 267 -2.75 8.27 16.51
CA SER A 267 -2.42 8.66 17.90
C SER A 267 -3.21 9.90 18.32
N CYS A 268 -3.60 9.96 19.60
CA CYS A 268 -4.27 11.15 20.12
C CYS A 268 -3.31 12.35 20.06
N ALA A 269 -3.77 13.47 19.50
CA ALA A 269 -2.97 14.69 19.37
C ALA A 269 -2.99 15.56 20.65
N SER A 270 -3.66 15.10 21.71
CA SER A 270 -3.77 15.79 22.99
C SER A 270 -3.86 14.78 24.16
N PRO A 271 -3.81 15.24 25.42
CA PRO A 271 -4.06 14.39 26.59
C PRO A 271 -5.49 13.86 26.72
N SER A 272 -6.41 14.25 25.83
CA SER A 272 -7.79 13.77 25.84
C SER A 272 -7.92 12.51 24.96
N PRO A 273 -8.59 11.45 25.43
CA PRO A 273 -8.82 10.27 24.62
C PRO A 273 -9.77 10.54 23.45
N VAL A 274 -9.67 9.73 22.42
CA VAL A 274 -10.56 9.74 21.25
C VAL A 274 -11.30 8.41 21.21
N LEU A 275 -12.62 8.43 21.28
CA LEU A 275 -13.44 7.22 21.16
C LEU A 275 -14.12 7.21 19.80
N LEU A 276 -13.65 6.34 18.91
CA LEU A 276 -14.33 6.05 17.65
C LEU A 276 -15.57 5.22 17.99
N LEU A 277 -16.76 5.79 17.83
CA LEU A 277 -18.02 5.13 18.19
C LEU A 277 -18.43 4.13 17.11
N ALA A 278 -19.18 3.11 17.54
CA ALA A 278 -19.79 2.17 16.63
C ALA A 278 -20.71 2.92 15.65
N TYR A 279 -20.48 2.74 14.35
CA TYR A 279 -21.24 3.42 13.31
C TYR A 279 -21.18 2.64 12.00
N ARG A 280 -22.22 2.74 11.17
CA ARG A 280 -22.41 1.93 9.93
C ARG A 280 -21.23 1.92 8.93
N TYR A 281 -20.32 2.90 8.99
CA TYR A 281 -19.06 2.94 8.24
C TYR A 281 -18.02 3.80 8.97
N GLY A 282 -16.75 3.62 8.60
CA GLY A 282 -15.61 4.43 9.04
C GLY A 282 -14.36 3.59 9.09
N GLY A 283 -13.23 4.10 8.58
CA GLY A 283 -12.05 3.27 8.30
C GLY A 283 -11.63 3.35 6.85
N PHE A 284 -10.88 2.38 6.35
CA PHE A 284 -10.30 2.42 5.01
C PHE A 284 -11.35 2.28 3.90
N GLY A 285 -11.80 3.40 3.33
CA GLY A 285 -12.92 3.49 2.39
C GLY A 285 -12.50 3.79 0.96
N TRP A 286 -13.27 3.29 0.00
CA TRP A 286 -13.03 3.42 -1.44
C TRP A 286 -14.33 3.74 -2.19
N ARG A 287 -14.41 4.96 -2.72
CA ARG A 287 -15.41 5.35 -3.71
C ARG A 287 -14.88 4.96 -5.09
N THR A 288 -15.53 3.97 -5.69
CA THR A 288 -15.09 3.42 -6.98
C THR A 288 -15.38 4.37 -8.14
N THR A 289 -14.81 4.06 -9.30
CA THR A 289 -15.09 4.73 -10.57
C THR A 289 -16.60 4.89 -10.85
N GLU A 290 -16.97 5.98 -11.51
CA GLU A 290 -18.29 6.21 -12.07
C GLU A 290 -18.71 5.19 -13.13
N LYS A 291 -17.76 4.46 -13.75
CA LYS A 291 -18.07 3.48 -14.79
C LYS A 291 -18.87 2.29 -14.27
N TRP A 292 -18.74 1.99 -12.99
CA TRP A 292 -19.36 0.82 -12.37
C TRP A 292 -20.79 1.09 -11.86
N ASN A 293 -21.66 0.13 -12.11
CA ASN A 293 -23.03 0.04 -11.63
C ASN A 293 -23.35 -1.42 -11.25
N LYS A 294 -24.61 -1.73 -10.91
CA LYS A 294 -25.01 -3.09 -10.55
C LYS A 294 -24.89 -4.13 -11.69
N ASP A 295 -24.91 -3.69 -12.94
CA ASP A 295 -24.99 -4.58 -14.11
C ASP A 295 -23.59 -4.92 -14.68
N ASN A 296 -22.56 -4.17 -14.30
CA ASN A 296 -21.20 -4.33 -14.84
C ASN A 296 -20.09 -4.37 -13.77
N SER A 297 -20.44 -4.50 -12.50
CA SER A 297 -19.48 -4.65 -11.41
C SER A 297 -19.93 -5.67 -10.38
N GLU A 298 -18.96 -6.31 -9.75
CA GLU A 298 -19.18 -7.39 -8.79
C GLU A 298 -18.32 -7.24 -7.55
N VAL A 299 -18.72 -7.96 -6.51
CA VAL A 299 -18.00 -8.06 -5.25
C VAL A 299 -17.92 -9.53 -4.86
N LEU A 300 -16.75 -9.97 -4.40
CA LEU A 300 -16.56 -11.27 -3.75
C LEU A 300 -15.68 -11.12 -2.51
N THR A 301 -16.15 -11.65 -1.38
CA THR A 301 -15.42 -11.60 -0.10
C THR A 301 -14.72 -12.93 0.21
N SER A 302 -13.80 -12.92 1.17
CA SER A 302 -13.16 -14.14 1.69
C SER A 302 -14.14 -15.21 2.19
N GLU A 303 -15.32 -14.78 2.65
CA GLU A 303 -16.39 -15.66 3.16
C GLU A 303 -17.32 -16.15 2.04
N GLY A 304 -16.99 -15.88 0.77
CA GLY A 304 -17.79 -16.26 -0.39
C GLY A 304 -19.06 -15.41 -0.58
N LYS A 305 -19.19 -14.30 0.14
CA LYS A 305 -20.33 -13.38 -0.02
C LYS A 305 -20.19 -12.52 -1.26
N THR A 306 -21.27 -12.47 -2.04
CA THR A 306 -21.40 -11.60 -3.21
C THR A 306 -21.85 -10.20 -2.81
N ARG A 307 -21.89 -9.25 -3.76
CA ARG A 307 -22.35 -7.86 -3.52
C ARG A 307 -23.68 -7.77 -2.76
N LYS A 308 -24.62 -8.68 -3.03
CA LYS A 308 -25.92 -8.73 -2.37
C LYS A 308 -25.85 -9.00 -0.87
N GLU A 309 -24.83 -9.72 -0.41
CA GLU A 309 -24.70 -10.22 0.97
C GLU A 309 -23.51 -9.62 1.73
N ALA A 310 -22.62 -8.89 1.04
CA ALA A 310 -21.34 -8.46 1.61
C ALA A 310 -21.43 -7.27 2.58
N ASP A 311 -22.51 -6.48 2.56
CA ASP A 311 -22.63 -5.37 3.49
C ASP A 311 -22.86 -5.86 4.93
N GLY A 312 -21.97 -5.45 5.83
CA GLY A 312 -22.04 -5.83 7.24
C GLY A 312 -21.49 -7.22 7.56
N SER A 313 -21.08 -8.01 6.57
CA SER A 313 -20.28 -9.20 6.81
C SER A 313 -18.86 -8.80 7.24
N THR A 314 -18.09 -9.77 7.75
CA THR A 314 -16.65 -9.62 7.98
C THR A 314 -15.87 -10.28 6.85
N ALA A 315 -14.67 -9.80 6.56
CA ALA A 315 -13.81 -10.42 5.56
C ALA A 315 -12.32 -10.17 5.84
N ARG A 316 -11.46 -11.08 5.35
CA ARG A 316 -10.00 -10.91 5.33
C ARG A 316 -9.54 -10.18 4.07
N TRP A 317 -10.27 -10.39 2.98
CA TRP A 317 -10.09 -9.71 1.70
C TRP A 317 -11.43 -9.53 1.00
N CYS A 318 -11.50 -8.54 0.12
CA CYS A 318 -12.66 -8.23 -0.71
C CYS A 318 -12.21 -7.86 -2.12
N ILE A 319 -12.68 -8.60 -3.12
CA ILE A 319 -12.53 -8.27 -4.54
C ILE A 319 -13.66 -7.33 -4.91
N VAL A 320 -13.33 -6.21 -5.56
CA VAL A 320 -14.30 -5.39 -6.29
C VAL A 320 -13.75 -5.14 -7.69
N GLN A 321 -14.52 -5.50 -8.71
CA GLN A 321 -14.10 -5.43 -10.11
C GLN A 321 -15.28 -5.19 -11.03
N GLY A 322 -14.99 -4.80 -12.28
CA GLY A 322 -16.00 -4.55 -13.28
C GLY A 322 -15.44 -4.04 -14.59
N GLN A 323 -16.34 -3.77 -15.53
CA GLN A 323 -16.01 -3.26 -16.85
C GLN A 323 -15.40 -1.84 -16.77
N LEU A 324 -14.34 -1.60 -17.54
CA LEU A 324 -13.61 -0.33 -17.66
C LEU A 324 -13.36 -0.02 -19.13
N ASP A 325 -14.22 0.79 -19.75
CA ASP A 325 -14.19 1.04 -21.19
C ASP A 325 -14.27 -0.28 -21.99
N GLN A 326 -13.24 -0.60 -22.80
CA GLN A 326 -13.11 -1.85 -23.55
C GLN A 326 -12.34 -2.95 -22.79
N ASP A 327 -12.07 -2.73 -21.51
CA ASP A 327 -11.25 -3.59 -20.66
C ASP A 327 -12.02 -4.00 -19.39
N TYR A 328 -11.42 -4.82 -18.54
CA TYR A 328 -11.94 -5.21 -17.24
C TYR A 328 -10.83 -5.04 -16.20
N GLY A 329 -11.18 -4.78 -14.95
CA GLY A 329 -10.18 -4.65 -13.90
C GLY A 329 -10.78 -4.35 -12.55
N GLY A 330 -9.91 -4.17 -11.56
CA GLY A 330 -10.37 -3.85 -10.22
C GLY A 330 -9.26 -3.84 -9.19
N LEU A 331 -9.70 -4.02 -7.95
CA LEU A 331 -8.85 -3.98 -6.76
C LEU A 331 -9.29 -5.06 -5.78
N VAL A 332 -8.32 -5.79 -5.24
CA VAL A 332 -8.50 -6.59 -4.03
C VAL A 332 -8.02 -5.78 -2.83
N MET A 333 -8.92 -5.50 -1.89
CA MET A 333 -8.59 -4.93 -0.59
C MET A 333 -8.33 -6.05 0.40
N MET A 334 -7.21 -6.01 1.13
CA MET A 334 -6.83 -7.03 2.11
C MET A 334 -6.58 -6.40 3.48
N SER A 335 -7.19 -6.97 4.52
CA SER A 335 -7.01 -6.58 5.92
C SER A 335 -5.95 -7.47 6.59
N TYR A 336 -5.11 -6.86 7.43
CA TYR A 336 -4.05 -7.58 8.15
C TYR A 336 -4.55 -8.14 9.49
N PRO A 337 -4.12 -9.34 9.93
CA PRO A 337 -4.62 -10.01 11.15
C PRO A 337 -4.57 -9.21 12.45
N THR A 338 -3.67 -8.23 12.57
CA THR A 338 -3.52 -7.42 13.77
C THR A 338 -4.38 -6.15 13.76
N ASN A 339 -5.15 -5.91 12.69
CA ASN A 339 -6.05 -4.76 12.64
C ASN A 339 -7.15 -4.89 13.71
N TYR A 340 -7.63 -3.75 14.18
CA TYR A 340 -8.72 -3.74 15.14
C TYR A 340 -9.99 -4.36 14.53
N ASN A 341 -10.67 -5.21 15.30
CA ASN A 341 -11.89 -5.91 14.89
C ASN A 341 -11.70 -6.87 13.69
N TYR A 342 -10.51 -7.46 13.55
CA TYR A 342 -10.19 -8.43 12.50
C TYR A 342 -10.91 -9.81 12.70
N PRO A 343 -11.37 -10.49 11.62
CA PRO A 343 -11.53 -9.98 10.26
C PRO A 343 -12.51 -8.80 10.22
N GLU A 344 -12.12 -7.72 9.54
CA GLU A 344 -12.81 -6.44 9.65
C GLU A 344 -14.23 -6.48 9.05
N PRO A 345 -15.24 -5.86 9.70
CA PRO A 345 -16.56 -5.68 9.10
C PRO A 345 -16.48 -4.84 7.83
N LEU A 346 -17.31 -5.15 6.85
CA LEU A 346 -17.39 -4.43 5.59
C LEU A 346 -18.55 -3.44 5.57
N ARG A 347 -18.34 -2.32 4.89
CA ARG A 347 -19.41 -1.51 4.30
C ARG A 347 -19.32 -1.63 2.78
N ILE A 348 -20.22 -2.40 2.19
CA ILE A 348 -20.37 -2.53 0.74
C ILE A 348 -21.70 -1.89 0.34
N TRP A 349 -21.70 -1.08 -0.72
CA TRP A 349 -22.96 -0.54 -1.21
C TRP A 349 -23.78 -1.60 -1.96
N PRO A 350 -25.04 -1.85 -1.53
CA PRO A 350 -25.91 -2.82 -2.20
C PRO A 350 -26.20 -2.39 -3.64
N GLU A 351 -26.67 -3.33 -4.45
CA GLU A 351 -27.01 -3.12 -5.87
C GLU A 351 -28.12 -2.09 -6.10
N THR A 352 -28.92 -1.80 -5.07
CA THR A 352 -29.99 -0.80 -5.11
C THR A 352 -29.51 0.63 -4.81
N MET A 353 -28.25 0.82 -4.43
CA MET A 353 -27.73 2.12 -4.02
C MET A 353 -27.84 3.17 -5.13
N ASN A 354 -28.41 4.33 -4.80
CA ASN A 354 -28.68 5.45 -5.72
C ASN A 354 -29.46 5.06 -7.00
N GLY A 355 -30.23 3.97 -6.98
CA GLY A 355 -31.02 3.48 -8.13
C GLY A 355 -30.20 2.81 -9.24
N ARG A 356 -29.01 3.35 -9.56
CA ARG A 356 -28.06 2.79 -10.54
C ARG A 356 -27.29 1.58 -10.00
N GLY A 357 -27.11 1.51 -8.68
CA GLY A 357 -26.21 0.56 -8.04
C GLY A 357 -24.76 1.02 -8.11
N ASP A 358 -24.49 2.27 -7.74
CA ASP A 358 -23.10 2.74 -7.63
C ASP A 358 -22.33 1.94 -6.57
N MET A 359 -21.02 1.86 -6.73
CA MET A 359 -20.17 1.03 -5.89
C MET A 359 -19.31 1.85 -4.91
N PHE A 360 -19.19 1.30 -3.72
CA PHE A 360 -18.35 1.76 -2.62
C PHE A 360 -18.02 0.55 -1.76
N ALA A 361 -16.75 0.44 -1.38
CA ALA A 361 -16.26 -0.61 -0.51
C ALA A 361 -15.44 0.00 0.62
N ASN A 362 -15.52 -0.60 1.81
CA ASN A 362 -14.83 -0.09 2.99
C ASN A 362 -14.60 -1.22 4.00
N PHE A 363 -13.36 -1.32 4.49
CA PHE A 363 -13.09 -2.00 5.76
C PHE A 363 -13.45 -1.03 6.89
N SER A 364 -14.48 -1.39 7.64
CA SER A 364 -15.09 -0.57 8.68
C SER A 364 -14.85 -1.18 10.07
N PRO A 365 -13.63 -1.05 10.65
CA PRO A 365 -13.28 -1.69 11.92
C PRO A 365 -14.20 -1.26 13.08
N THR A 366 -14.87 -0.12 12.99
CA THR A 366 -15.82 0.36 14.01
C THR A 366 -17.29 0.14 13.63
N LYS A 367 -17.60 -0.76 12.69
CA LYS A 367 -19.00 -0.94 12.23
C LYS A 367 -19.97 -1.31 13.36
N ASN A 368 -19.53 -2.25 14.19
CA ASN A 368 -20.32 -2.92 15.22
C ASN A 368 -19.65 -2.84 16.61
N LYS A 369 -18.57 -2.07 16.75
CA LYS A 369 -17.77 -2.00 17.98
C LYS A 369 -17.09 -0.64 18.11
N ASN A 370 -17.18 -0.03 19.28
CA ASN A 370 -16.40 1.18 19.61
C ASN A 370 -14.90 0.87 19.63
N TRP A 371 -14.05 1.86 19.38
CA TRP A 371 -12.60 1.76 19.53
C TRP A 371 -12.06 2.97 20.30
N LEU A 372 -11.60 2.72 21.53
CA LEU A 372 -10.98 3.74 22.38
C LEU A 372 -9.50 3.88 22.02
N LEU A 373 -9.11 5.11 21.69
CA LEU A 373 -7.73 5.52 21.51
C LEU A 373 -7.31 6.36 22.72
N GLU A 374 -6.26 5.91 23.41
CA GLU A 374 -5.72 6.54 24.61
C GLU A 374 -4.47 7.37 24.28
N PRO A 375 -4.24 8.50 24.99
CA PRO A 375 -3.02 9.28 24.86
C PRO A 375 -1.75 8.45 25.12
N GLY A 376 -0.68 8.75 24.38
CA GLY A 376 0.62 8.07 24.50
C GLY A 376 0.69 6.69 23.83
N LYS A 377 -0.39 6.23 23.20
CA LYS A 377 -0.41 4.98 22.41
C LYS A 377 -0.51 5.26 20.92
N THR A 378 0.02 4.33 20.13
CA THR A 378 -0.13 4.30 18.66
C THR A 378 -0.97 3.09 18.27
N TYR A 379 -1.94 3.32 17.39
CA TYR A 379 -2.88 2.32 16.91
C TYR A 379 -2.69 2.15 15.41
N THR A 380 -2.37 0.94 14.97
CA THR A 380 -1.99 0.67 13.57
C THR A 380 -3.07 -0.13 12.85
N LEU A 381 -3.45 0.33 11.66
CA LEU A 381 -4.18 -0.44 10.66
C LEU A 381 -3.26 -0.68 9.45
N LYS A 382 -3.27 -1.90 8.92
CA LYS A 382 -2.46 -2.29 7.75
C LYS A 382 -3.36 -2.91 6.70
N TYR A 383 -3.19 -2.48 5.46
CA TYR A 383 -3.92 -2.97 4.32
C TYR A 383 -2.97 -3.27 3.17
N ARG A 384 -3.35 -4.24 2.32
CA ARG A 384 -2.72 -4.47 1.03
C ARG A 384 -3.76 -4.33 -0.07
N LEU A 385 -3.36 -3.65 -1.13
CA LEU A 385 -4.09 -3.48 -2.37
C LEU A 385 -3.40 -4.31 -3.44
N ILE A 386 -4.17 -5.12 -4.16
CA ILE A 386 -3.73 -5.70 -5.43
C ILE A 386 -4.61 -5.10 -6.52
N VAL A 387 -4.03 -4.23 -7.33
CA VAL A 387 -4.72 -3.51 -8.41
C VAL A 387 -4.36 -4.16 -9.73
N TYR A 388 -5.35 -4.43 -10.57
CA TYR A 388 -5.15 -5.26 -11.76
C TYR A 388 -6.06 -4.88 -12.93
N ASN A 389 -5.63 -5.29 -14.12
CA ASN A 389 -6.48 -5.48 -15.29
C ASN A 389 -6.86 -6.96 -15.43
N GLY A 390 -7.91 -7.24 -16.19
CA GLY A 390 -8.52 -8.56 -16.29
C GLY A 390 -9.30 -8.95 -15.03
N HIS A 391 -9.62 -10.24 -14.91
CA HIS A 391 -10.46 -10.78 -13.83
C HIS A 391 -9.59 -11.41 -12.73
N PHE A 392 -9.87 -11.07 -11.47
CA PHE A 392 -9.22 -11.69 -10.31
C PHE A 392 -10.09 -12.79 -9.72
N THR A 393 -9.48 -13.91 -9.35
CA THR A 393 -10.21 -15.06 -8.82
C THR A 393 -10.08 -15.15 -7.30
N LYS A 394 -10.98 -15.93 -6.69
CA LYS A 394 -10.93 -16.27 -5.27
C LYS A 394 -9.58 -16.86 -4.86
N GLU A 395 -9.03 -17.75 -5.68
CA GLU A 395 -7.79 -18.48 -5.42
C GLU A 395 -6.60 -17.52 -5.45
N LYS A 396 -6.58 -16.57 -6.39
CA LYS A 396 -5.54 -15.51 -6.43
C LYS A 396 -5.67 -14.58 -5.22
N ALA A 397 -6.89 -14.16 -4.85
CA ALA A 397 -7.11 -13.29 -3.69
C ALA A 397 -6.70 -13.96 -2.37
N GLU A 398 -7.08 -15.22 -2.17
CA GLU A 398 -6.66 -15.97 -0.99
C GLU A 398 -5.14 -16.14 -0.95
N SER A 399 -4.52 -16.48 -2.09
CA SER A 399 -3.07 -16.65 -2.16
C SER A 399 -2.32 -15.35 -1.84
N GLY A 400 -2.76 -14.23 -2.41
CA GLY A 400 -2.22 -12.91 -2.10
C GLY A 400 -2.38 -12.55 -0.62
N TRP A 401 -3.56 -12.83 -0.04
CA TRP A 401 -3.79 -12.59 1.39
C TRP A 401 -2.90 -13.44 2.28
N GLN A 402 -2.68 -14.71 1.95
CA GLN A 402 -1.81 -15.60 2.71
C GLN A 402 -0.37 -15.11 2.72
N SER A 403 0.13 -14.59 1.59
CA SER A 403 1.47 -13.98 1.53
C SER A 403 1.59 -12.69 2.35
N PHE A 404 0.48 -11.98 2.57
CA PHE A 404 0.42 -10.74 3.33
C PHE A 404 0.19 -11.00 4.81
N GLY A 405 -0.99 -11.52 5.17
CA GLY A 405 -1.43 -11.76 6.54
C GLY A 405 -0.65 -12.86 7.26
N ASN A 406 -0.12 -13.84 6.51
CA ASN A 406 0.76 -14.90 7.03
C ASN A 406 2.16 -14.80 6.39
N SER A 407 2.73 -13.58 6.39
CA SER A 407 4.03 -13.26 5.81
C SER A 407 5.05 -14.39 5.99
N PRO A 408 5.75 -14.83 4.92
CA PRO A 408 6.63 -15.98 4.98
C PRO A 408 7.67 -15.88 6.09
N LYS A 409 7.87 -16.97 6.83
CA LYS A 409 8.92 -17.05 7.85
C LYS A 409 10.28 -17.09 7.17
N ILE A 410 11.21 -16.31 7.70
CA ILE A 410 12.60 -16.25 7.23
C ILE A 410 13.49 -16.88 8.28
N THR A 411 14.19 -17.94 7.90
CA THR A 411 15.24 -18.53 8.71
C THR A 411 16.58 -17.92 8.28
N VAL A 412 17.25 -17.26 9.21
CA VAL A 412 18.57 -16.66 8.99
C VAL A 412 19.64 -17.63 9.49
N LYS A 413 20.62 -17.93 8.63
CA LYS A 413 21.83 -18.68 8.98
C LYS A 413 23.04 -17.80 8.76
N LEU A 414 23.65 -17.34 9.85
CA LEU A 414 24.88 -16.55 9.81
C LEU A 414 26.05 -17.42 9.33
N LYS A 415 27.01 -16.80 8.65
CA LYS A 415 28.25 -17.46 8.24
C LYS A 415 29.19 -17.69 9.41
#